data_AF-A0A359M8I7-F1
#
_entry.id   AF-A0A359M8I7-F1
#
_cell.length_a   1.000
_cell.length_b   1.000
_cell.length_c   1.000
_cell.angle_alpha   90.00
_cell.angle_beta   90.00
_cell.angle_gamma   90.00
#
_symmetry.space_group_name_H-M   'P 1'
#
loop_
_entity.id
_entity.type
_entity.pdbx_description
1 polymer ?
#
loop_
_entity_poly.entity_id
_entity_poly.type
_entity_poly.pdbx_seq_one_letter_code
_entity_poly.pdbx_strand_id
1 'polypeptide(L)'
;MMIYDQKPYFKLETKDLNYIIKVSKTAQLEHLYFGAKLIDENYEALEIKLNAGAGSSIEYEHEENKVFLDLVPLEYSGIGKGDFRLTPLEVKMPDGTFVTDFTYDSHEIINEIVPSTLPISQPNGKPVQSLIIK
;
A
#
# COMPACT_ATOMS: atom_id res chain seq x y z
N MET A 1 -8.80 -18.00 0.15
CA MET A 1 -8.55 -16.55 0.05
C MET A 1 -8.53 -16.23 -1.41
N MET A 2 -9.16 -15.13 -1.81
CA MET A 2 -9.18 -14.66 -3.19
C MET A 2 -8.63 -13.24 -3.23
N ILE A 3 -7.80 -12.94 -4.22
CA ILE A 3 -7.26 -11.60 -4.47
C ILE A 3 -7.91 -11.09 -5.75
N TYR A 4 -8.48 -9.89 -5.66
CA TYR A 4 -9.10 -9.21 -6.79
C TYR A 4 -8.30 -7.97 -7.14
N ASP A 5 -7.85 -7.88 -8.40
CA ASP A 5 -7.37 -6.64 -9.02
C ASP A 5 -8.57 -5.87 -9.55
N GLN A 6 -9.01 -4.86 -8.79
CA GLN A 6 -10.14 -3.98 -9.10
C GLN A 6 -9.62 -2.55 -9.22
N LYS A 7 -8.66 -2.31 -10.14
CA LYS A 7 -7.95 -1.03 -10.27
C LYS A 7 -8.86 0.20 -10.09
N PRO A 8 -8.44 1.19 -9.28
CA PRO A 8 -7.12 1.31 -8.64
C PRO A 8 -6.95 0.50 -7.35
N TYR A 9 -7.88 -0.40 -7.02
CA TYR A 9 -7.90 -1.11 -5.75
C TYR A 9 -7.44 -2.57 -5.87
N PHE A 10 -6.79 -3.05 -4.83
CA PHE A 10 -6.61 -4.48 -4.58
C PHE A 10 -7.48 -4.88 -3.39
N LYS A 11 -8.27 -5.94 -3.54
CA LYS A 11 -9.03 -6.53 -2.43
C LYS A 11 -8.53 -7.94 -2.16
N LEU A 12 -8.01 -8.17 -0.96
CA LEU A 12 -7.73 -9.51 -0.45
C LEU A 12 -8.91 -9.93 0.42
N GLU A 13 -9.56 -11.01 0.01
CA GLU A 13 -10.79 -11.50 0.63
C GLU A 13 -10.57 -12.90 1.22
N THR A 14 -10.85 -13.03 2.51
CA THR A 14 -10.92 -14.32 3.20
C THR A 14 -12.38 -14.71 3.42
N LYS A 15 -12.62 -15.73 4.25
CA LYS A 15 -13.99 -16.10 4.63
C LYS A 15 -14.70 -14.94 5.35
N ASP A 16 -13.99 -14.29 6.28
CA ASP A 16 -14.60 -13.37 7.25
C ASP A 16 -13.96 -11.96 7.22
N LEU A 17 -12.86 -11.77 6.48
CA LEU A 17 -12.08 -10.52 6.46
C LEU A 17 -11.83 -9.99 5.05
N ASN A 18 -11.80 -8.66 4.92
CA ASN A 18 -11.28 -7.94 3.77
C ASN A 18 -10.03 -7.13 4.17
N TYR A 19 -9.03 -7.12 3.29
CA TYR A 19 -7.95 -6.13 3.27
C TYR A 19 -8.05 -5.39 1.94
N ILE A 20 -8.15 -4.05 1.98
CA ILE A 20 -8.30 -3.21 0.79
C ILE A 20 -7.18 -2.19 0.73
N ILE A 21 -6.53 -2.14 -0.43
CA ILE A 21 -5.41 -1.27 -0.75
C ILE A 21 -5.70 -0.52 -2.04
N LYS A 22 -5.18 0.69 -2.18
CA LYS A 22 -5.36 1.53 -3.36
C LYS A 22 -4.02 2.02 -3.90
N VAL A 23 -3.86 2.02 -5.22
CA VAL A 23 -2.82 2.81 -5.88
C VAL A 23 -3.33 4.24 -6.03
N SER A 24 -2.70 5.19 -5.33
CA SER A 24 -3.07 6.60 -5.36
C SER A 24 -2.75 7.23 -6.71
N LYS A 25 -3.27 8.44 -6.95
CA LYS A 25 -2.92 9.20 -8.17
C LYS A 25 -1.45 9.63 -8.20
N THR A 26 -0.80 9.71 -7.04
CA THR A 26 0.63 10.00 -6.88
C THR A 26 1.48 8.72 -6.85
N ALA A 27 0.87 7.58 -7.20
CA ALA A 27 1.45 6.23 -7.25
C ALA A 27 1.88 5.63 -5.91
N GLN A 28 1.53 6.22 -4.76
CA GLN A 28 1.73 5.55 -3.47
C GLN A 28 0.66 4.46 -3.24
N LEU A 29 0.97 3.49 -2.41
CA LEU A 29 0.00 2.51 -1.92
C LEU A 29 -0.66 3.02 -0.65
N GLU A 30 -1.97 3.25 -0.71
CA GLU A 30 -2.79 3.67 0.42
C GLU A 30 -3.51 2.46 1.04
N HIS A 31 -3.39 2.33 2.36
CA HIS A 31 -4.16 1.40 3.18
C HIS A 31 -5.58 1.93 3.38
N LEU A 32 -6.59 1.29 2.81
CA LEU A 32 -7.97 1.73 2.99
C LEU A 32 -8.69 1.01 4.12
N TYR A 33 -8.47 -0.30 4.26
CA TYR A 33 -9.23 -1.10 5.22
C TYR A 33 -8.56 -2.43 5.54
N PHE A 34 -8.62 -2.82 6.81
CA PHE A 34 -8.45 -4.20 7.23
C PHE A 34 -9.45 -4.53 8.34
N GLY A 35 -10.32 -5.50 8.09
CA GLY A 35 -11.37 -5.85 9.05
C GLY A 35 -12.39 -6.83 8.49
N ALA A 36 -13.58 -6.85 9.11
CA ALA A 36 -14.67 -7.72 8.72
C ALA A 36 -15.04 -7.54 7.24
N LYS A 37 -15.52 -8.62 6.60
CA LYS A 37 -15.96 -8.57 5.20
C LYS A 37 -17.00 -7.47 5.00
N LEU A 38 -16.71 -6.56 4.06
CA LEU A 38 -17.61 -5.47 3.71
C LEU A 38 -18.76 -5.97 2.84
N ILE A 39 -19.93 -5.35 3.00
CA ILE A 39 -21.12 -5.61 2.19
C ILE A 39 -21.08 -4.78 0.90
N ASP A 40 -20.53 -3.56 0.98
CA ASP A 40 -20.38 -2.61 -0.12
C ASP A 40 -18.97 -2.69 -0.71
N GLU A 41 -18.86 -2.51 -2.03
CA GLU A 41 -17.60 -2.46 -2.78
C GLU A 41 -17.23 -1.02 -3.20
N ASN A 42 -17.98 -0.01 -2.77
CA ASN A 42 -17.62 1.40 -2.95
C ASN A 42 -16.52 1.82 -1.97
N TYR A 43 -15.25 1.61 -2.36
CA TYR A 43 -14.10 1.93 -1.52
C TYR A 43 -13.76 3.42 -1.44
N GLU A 44 -14.34 4.29 -2.30
CA GLU A 44 -14.11 5.74 -2.25
C GLU A 44 -14.55 6.35 -0.90
N ALA A 45 -15.55 5.72 -0.26
CA ALA A 45 -16.02 6.12 1.06
C ALA A 45 -14.99 5.89 2.17
N LEU A 46 -13.97 5.05 1.93
CA LEU A 46 -12.91 4.72 2.87
C LEU A 46 -11.68 5.63 2.73
N GLU A 47 -11.61 6.44 1.67
CA GLU A 47 -10.46 7.29 1.38
C GLU A 47 -10.39 8.49 2.32
N ILE A 48 -9.16 8.90 2.68
CA ILE A 48 -8.93 10.17 3.36
C ILE A 48 -9.13 11.32 2.38
N LYS A 49 -10.07 12.21 2.69
CA LYS A 49 -10.38 13.40 1.87
C LYS A 49 -9.69 14.63 2.45
N LEU A 50 -8.52 14.97 1.90
CA LEU A 50 -7.76 16.15 2.29
C LEU A 50 -8.35 17.40 1.61
N ASN A 51 -9.27 18.09 2.31
CA ASN A 51 -10.01 19.24 1.77
C ASN A 51 -9.54 20.60 2.32
N ALA A 52 -8.49 20.62 3.14
CA ALA A 52 -7.94 21.83 3.74
C ALA A 52 -6.40 21.83 3.63
N GLY A 53 -5.79 23.01 3.76
CA GLY A 53 -4.34 23.13 3.79
C GLY A 53 -3.74 22.37 4.98
N ALA A 54 -2.62 21.68 4.74
CA ALA A 54 -2.00 20.76 5.68
C ALA A 54 -0.95 21.42 6.60
N GLY A 55 -1.13 22.71 6.93
CA GLY A 55 -0.25 23.42 7.87
C GLY A 55 1.24 23.35 7.49
N SER A 56 2.02 22.61 8.29
CA SER A 56 3.47 22.41 8.13
C SER A 56 3.85 21.18 7.30
N SER A 57 2.88 20.47 6.73
CA SER A 57 3.13 19.25 5.94
C SER A 57 3.81 19.60 4.61
N ILE A 58 4.62 18.68 4.09
CA ILE A 58 5.29 18.84 2.81
C ILE A 58 4.36 18.32 1.70
N GLU A 59 4.08 19.17 0.73
CA GLU A 59 3.35 18.77 -0.47
C GLU A 59 4.27 17.93 -1.35
N TYR A 60 3.98 16.63 -1.43
CA TYR A 60 4.60 15.72 -2.38
C TYR A 60 3.88 15.84 -3.73
N GLU A 61 4.65 15.88 -4.82
CA GLU A 61 4.13 15.97 -6.18
C GLU A 61 4.70 14.85 -7.06
N HIS A 62 3.83 14.19 -7.81
CA HIS A 62 4.17 13.16 -8.78
C HIS A 62 3.16 13.17 -9.93
N GLU A 63 3.64 13.24 -11.18
CA GLU A 63 2.81 13.32 -12.39
C GLU A 63 1.63 14.29 -12.25
N GLU A 64 1.91 15.54 -11.85
CA GLU A 64 0.92 16.64 -11.66
C GLU A 64 -0.09 16.44 -10.51
N ASN A 65 -0.03 15.30 -9.81
CA ASN A 65 -0.87 15.03 -8.64
C ASN A 65 -0.12 15.40 -7.36
N LYS A 66 -0.87 15.86 -6.35
CA LYS A 66 -0.33 16.37 -5.08
C LYS A 66 -0.96 15.69 -3.88
N VAL A 67 -0.16 15.41 -2.86
CA VAL A 67 -0.61 14.81 -1.60
C VAL A 67 0.31 15.20 -0.44
N PHE A 68 -0.18 15.09 0.78
CA PHE A 68 0.62 15.20 2.00
C PHE A 68 0.82 13.79 2.56
N LEU A 69 2.02 13.21 2.38
CA LEU A 69 2.28 11.79 2.67
C LEU A 69 2.11 11.43 4.15
N ASP A 70 2.37 12.36 5.06
CA ASP A 70 2.15 12.20 6.51
C ASP A 70 0.67 12.18 6.92
N LEU A 71 -0.23 12.65 6.04
CA LEU A 71 -1.68 12.70 6.30
C LEU A 71 -2.47 11.57 5.66
N VAL A 72 -1.84 10.74 4.82
CA VAL A 72 -2.46 9.56 4.21
C VAL A 72 -1.99 8.27 4.88
N PRO A 73 -2.82 7.21 4.91
CA PRO A 73 -2.45 5.92 5.47
C PRO A 73 -1.69 5.14 4.40
N LEU A 74 -0.36 5.11 4.46
CA LEU A 74 0.47 4.42 3.49
C LEU A 74 0.66 2.95 3.89
N GLU A 75 0.70 2.05 2.91
CA GLU A 75 1.16 0.66 3.12
C GLU A 75 2.66 0.60 3.41
N TYR A 76 3.42 1.50 2.79
CA TYR A 76 4.87 1.53 2.94
C TYR A 76 5.41 2.95 2.81
N SER A 77 5.87 3.50 3.93
CA SER A 77 6.42 4.86 4.00
C SER A 77 7.92 4.90 3.66
N GLY A 78 8.31 5.86 2.81
CA GLY A 78 9.73 6.22 2.56
C GLY A 78 10.24 7.32 3.51
N ILE A 79 11.54 7.62 3.42
CA ILE A 79 12.20 8.72 4.15
C ILE A 79 12.46 9.88 3.18
N GLY A 80 12.26 11.12 3.67
CA GLY A 80 12.74 12.32 2.96
C GLY A 80 11.79 12.87 1.89
N LYS A 81 10.54 12.37 1.85
CA LYS A 81 9.49 12.81 0.90
C LYS A 81 8.27 13.47 1.55
N GLY A 82 8.35 13.78 2.84
CA GLY A 82 7.29 14.50 3.56
C GLY A 82 6.47 13.65 4.52
N ASP A 83 6.73 12.35 4.60
CA ASP A 83 6.26 11.54 5.73
C ASP A 83 7.25 11.64 6.89
N PHE A 84 6.81 12.24 8.00
CA PHE A 84 7.62 12.44 9.21
C PHE A 84 7.43 11.33 10.27
N ARG A 85 6.59 10.33 9.98
CA ARG A 85 6.32 9.20 10.87
C ARG A 85 7.46 8.18 10.80
N LEU A 86 7.40 7.18 11.66
CA LEU A 86 8.38 6.08 11.65
C LEU A 86 8.25 5.27 10.36
N THR A 87 9.34 5.14 9.62
CA THR A 87 9.39 4.31 8.40
C THR A 87 9.68 2.83 8.72
N PRO A 88 9.15 1.89 7.92
CA PRO A 88 9.54 0.48 8.01
C PRO A 88 10.96 0.18 7.51
N LEU A 89 11.58 1.07 6.73
CA LEU A 89 12.87 0.80 6.09
C LEU A 89 13.73 2.06 5.92
N GLU A 90 14.97 1.97 6.39
CA GLU A 90 16.01 2.98 6.19
C GLU A 90 17.10 2.41 5.27
N VAL A 91 17.33 3.06 4.13
CA VAL A 91 18.35 2.67 3.15
C VAL A 91 19.33 3.81 2.99
N LYS A 92 20.62 3.54 3.22
CA LYS A 92 21.68 4.51 2.93
C LYS A 92 22.01 4.48 1.44
N MET A 93 21.72 5.58 0.76
CA MET A 93 21.96 5.76 -0.66
C MET A 93 23.45 6.00 -0.97
N PRO A 94 23.91 5.75 -2.21
CA PRO A 94 25.31 5.98 -2.60
C PRO A 94 25.79 7.43 -2.40
N ASP A 95 24.88 8.41 -2.43
CA ASP A 95 25.15 9.83 -2.18
C ASP A 95 25.22 10.18 -0.68
N GLY A 96 25.05 9.19 0.21
CA GLY A 96 25.09 9.35 1.65
C GLY A 96 23.77 9.80 2.28
N THR A 97 22.73 10.06 1.47
CA THR A 97 21.39 10.36 1.97
C THR A 97 20.65 9.08 2.38
N PHE A 98 19.46 9.26 2.96
CA PHE A 98 18.53 8.17 3.26
C PHE A 98 17.20 8.35 2.52
N VAL A 99 17.18 9.18 1.47
CA VAL A 99 15.94 9.53 0.77
C VAL A 99 15.46 8.34 -0.05
N THR A 100 14.24 7.89 0.20
CA THR A 100 13.57 6.82 -0.53
C THR A 100 12.21 7.28 -1.00
N ASP A 101 11.84 6.88 -2.21
CA ASP A 101 10.58 7.21 -2.85
C ASP A 101 9.98 5.94 -3.46
N PHE A 102 9.00 5.36 -2.76
CA PHE A 102 8.37 4.13 -3.19
C PHE A 102 7.07 4.47 -3.93
N THR A 103 7.12 4.39 -5.25
CA THR A 103 5.98 4.53 -6.14
C THR A 103 5.67 3.18 -6.78
N TYR A 104 4.40 2.83 -6.83
CA TYR A 104 3.88 1.65 -7.51
C TYR A 104 4.36 1.63 -8.97
N ASP A 105 4.98 0.53 -9.38
CA ASP A 105 5.35 0.25 -10.76
C ASP A 105 4.42 -0.82 -11.34
N SER A 106 4.35 -1.97 -10.68
CA SER A 106 3.62 -3.13 -11.19
C SER A 106 3.20 -4.08 -10.08
N HIS A 107 2.41 -5.10 -10.43
CA HIS A 107 2.08 -6.17 -9.50
C HIS A 107 1.93 -7.51 -10.21
N GLU A 108 1.91 -8.58 -9.42
CA GLU A 108 1.67 -9.94 -9.84
C GLU A 108 0.79 -10.66 -8.81
N ILE A 109 -0.17 -11.46 -9.28
CA ILE A 109 -0.97 -12.36 -8.45
C ILE A 109 -0.61 -13.79 -8.84
N ILE A 110 -0.02 -14.53 -7.90
CA ILE A 110 0.34 -15.95 -8.09
C ILE A 110 -0.56 -16.85 -7.24
N ASN A 111 -0.81 -18.09 -7.69
CA ASN A 111 -1.59 -19.10 -6.96
C ASN A 111 -0.72 -19.96 -6.01
N GLU A 112 0.35 -19.37 -5.49
CA GLU A 112 1.36 -20.03 -4.66
C GLU A 112 1.84 -19.09 -3.54
N ILE A 113 2.62 -19.61 -2.59
CA ILE A 113 3.34 -18.80 -1.61
C ILE A 113 4.62 -18.23 -2.24
N VAL A 114 5.02 -17.03 -1.82
CA VAL A 114 6.31 -16.46 -2.25
C VAL A 114 7.45 -17.31 -1.66
N PRO A 115 8.37 -17.86 -2.49
CA PRO A 115 9.48 -18.67 -2.00
C PRO A 115 10.41 -17.88 -1.08
N SER A 116 10.92 -18.54 -0.02
CA SER A 116 11.87 -17.95 0.91
C SER A 116 12.88 -18.98 1.40
N THR A 117 14.09 -18.52 1.69
CA THR A 117 15.13 -19.30 2.38
C THR A 117 14.92 -19.34 3.89
N LEU A 118 14.02 -18.50 4.42
CA LEU A 118 13.62 -18.46 5.82
C LEU A 118 12.32 -19.26 6.03
N PRO A 119 12.01 -19.67 7.27
CA PRO A 119 10.74 -20.32 7.59
C PRO A 119 9.54 -19.46 7.20
N ILE A 120 8.56 -20.05 6.49
CA ILE A 120 7.31 -19.40 6.07
C ILE A 120 6.11 -20.30 6.36
N SER A 121 4.92 -19.69 6.48
CA SER A 121 3.66 -20.43 6.63
C SER A 121 3.36 -21.27 5.39
N GLN A 122 2.85 -22.48 5.61
CA GLN A 122 2.50 -23.41 4.54
C GLN A 122 0.97 -23.54 4.44
N PRO A 123 0.42 -23.64 3.23
CA PRO A 123 -1.03 -23.66 3.04
C PRO A 123 -1.70 -24.99 3.43
N ASN A 124 -0.92 -26.02 3.82
CA ASN A 124 -1.40 -27.34 4.25
C ASN A 124 -2.44 -27.96 3.29
N GLY A 125 -2.16 -27.90 1.98
CA GLY A 125 -3.02 -28.44 0.92
C GLY A 125 -4.23 -27.57 0.55
N LYS A 126 -4.41 -26.40 1.16
CA LYS A 126 -5.43 -25.42 0.75
C LYS A 126 -4.93 -24.55 -0.40
N PRO A 127 -5.81 -24.06 -1.29
CA PRO A 127 -5.43 -23.07 -2.29
C PRO A 127 -5.03 -21.76 -1.60
N VAL A 128 -3.97 -21.13 -2.10
CA VAL A 128 -3.44 -19.85 -1.63
C VAL A 128 -3.17 -18.94 -2.82
N GLN A 129 -3.22 -17.63 -2.60
CA GLN A 129 -2.79 -16.63 -3.56
C GLN A 129 -1.86 -15.65 -2.86
N SER A 130 -0.90 -15.09 -3.60
CA SER A 130 -0.03 -14.02 -3.11
C SER A 130 -0.10 -12.84 -4.06
N LEU A 131 -0.32 -11.65 -3.53
CA LEU A 131 -0.17 -10.37 -4.25
C LEU A 131 1.24 -9.86 -4.00
N ILE A 132 1.99 -9.63 -5.07
CA ILE A 132 3.34 -9.08 -5.04
C ILE A 132 3.26 -7.72 -5.73
N ILE A 133 3.51 -6.64 -4.99
CA ILE A 133 3.57 -5.29 -5.54
C ILE A 133 5.03 -4.88 -5.66
N LYS A 134 5.37 -4.24 -6.78
CA LYS A 134 6.71 -3.80 -7.15
C LYS A 134 6.73 -2.27 -7.23
#